data_AF-A0A845SXT0-F1
#
_entry.id   AF-A0A845SXT0-F1
#
_cell.length_a   1.000
_cell.length_b   1.000
_cell.length_c   1.000
_cell.angle_alpha   90.00
_cell.angle_beta   90.00
_cell.angle_gamma   90.00
#
_symmetry.space_group_name_H-M   'P 1'
#
loop_
_entity.id
_entity.type
_entity.pdbx_description
1 polymer ?
#
loop_
_entity_poly.entity_id
_entity_poly.type
_entity_poly.pdbx_seq_one_letter_code
_entity_poly.pdbx_strand_id
1 'polypeptide(L)'
;MNELFKQDGCLTDYALSALIHDEPLDELERLELSEHLSFCDACIERYTSMLSDDLLILPTEPIAPTIRARLRDRARKIFLNRYTTAAAAACFAVLFWNLGVFDFQITDKNWQTFEAFSSSTVLFSERTTRFTDGISAALNQWIYSFNFERGSNHEEK
;
A
#
# COMPACT_ATOMS: atom_id res chain seq x y z
N MET A 1 -31.58 -20.59 -32.70
CA MET A 1 -30.37 -19.95 -32.14
C MET A 1 -30.82 -18.57 -31.74
N ASN A 2 -30.82 -18.26 -30.44
CA ASN A 2 -31.13 -16.92 -29.96
C ASN A 2 -29.93 -16.01 -30.27
N GLU A 3 -30.17 -14.77 -30.68
CA GLU A 3 -29.09 -13.83 -30.96
C GLU A 3 -28.37 -13.44 -29.65
N LEU A 4 -27.03 -13.56 -29.63
CA LEU A 4 -26.18 -13.20 -28.48
C LEU A 4 -25.96 -11.68 -28.40
N PHE A 5 -25.96 -11.01 -29.55
CA PHE A 5 -25.71 -9.58 -29.69
C PHE A 5 -26.96 -8.86 -30.20
N LYS A 6 -27.24 -7.70 -29.60
CA LYS A 6 -28.24 -6.75 -30.08
C LYS A 6 -27.69 -6.00 -31.31
N GLN A 7 -28.56 -5.32 -32.05
CA GLN A 7 -28.17 -4.51 -33.22
C GLN A 7 -27.23 -3.34 -32.88
N ASP A 8 -27.19 -2.94 -31.60
CA ASP A 8 -26.27 -1.92 -31.08
C ASP A 8 -24.86 -2.46 -30.78
N GLY A 9 -24.64 -3.77 -30.96
CA GLY A 9 -23.37 -4.45 -30.66
C GLY A 9 -23.18 -4.83 -29.19
N CYS A 10 -24.16 -4.59 -28.31
CA CYS A 10 -24.13 -5.01 -26.91
C CYS A 10 -24.77 -6.39 -26.71
N LEU A 11 -24.50 -7.03 -25.58
CA LEU A 11 -25.07 -8.34 -25.25
C LEU A 11 -26.58 -8.27 -25.02
N THR A 12 -27.29 -9.29 -25.52
CA THR A 12 -28.70 -9.51 -25.24
C THR A 12 -28.90 -9.89 -23.77
N ASP A 13 -30.09 -9.64 -23.24
CA ASP A 13 -30.43 -10.06 -21.87
C ASP A 13 -30.43 -11.60 -21.76
N TYR A 14 -30.73 -12.31 -22.85
CA TYR A 14 -30.56 -13.75 -22.98
C TYR A 14 -29.11 -14.20 -22.81
N ALA A 15 -28.16 -13.55 -23.51
CA ALA A 15 -26.75 -13.89 -23.39
C ALA A 15 -26.23 -13.69 -21.96
N LEU A 16 -26.65 -12.61 -21.29
CA LEU A 16 -26.30 -12.35 -19.90
C LEU A 16 -26.93 -13.37 -18.94
N SER A 17 -28.21 -13.73 -19.13
CA SER A 17 -28.86 -14.75 -18.29
C SER A 17 -28.24 -16.13 -18.49
N ALA A 18 -27.85 -16.47 -19.72
CA ALA A 18 -27.20 -17.74 -20.02
C ALA A 18 -25.85 -17.87 -19.30
N LEU A 19 -25.07 -16.78 -19.18
CA LEU A 19 -23.84 -16.75 -18.38
C LEU A 19 -24.10 -16.89 -16.88
N ILE A 20 -25.16 -16.28 -16.35
CA ILE A 20 -25.47 -16.33 -14.91
C ILE A 20 -25.93 -17.73 -14.50
N HIS A 21 -26.74 -18.38 -15.33
CA HIS A 21 -27.30 -19.70 -15.03
C HIS A 21 -26.44 -20.87 -15.55
N ASP A 22 -25.26 -20.59 -16.10
CA ASP A 22 -24.37 -21.57 -16.75
C ASP A 22 -25.13 -22.46 -17.74
N GLU A 23 -25.98 -21.84 -18.56
CA GLU A 23 -26.68 -22.53 -19.64
C GLU A 23 -25.68 -23.08 -20.68
N PRO A 24 -26.03 -24.17 -21.39
CA PRO A 24 -25.16 -24.78 -22.38
C PRO A 24 -24.98 -23.86 -23.59
N LEU A 25 -23.96 -23.02 -23.51
CA LEU A 25 -23.39 -22.22 -24.60
C LEU A 25 -22.26 -23.00 -25.27
N ASP A 26 -22.10 -22.85 -26.58
CA ASP A 26 -20.92 -23.38 -27.26
C ASP A 26 -19.62 -22.72 -26.72
N GLU A 27 -18.49 -23.42 -26.81
CA GLU A 27 -17.21 -22.90 -26.30
C GLU A 27 -16.78 -21.61 -27.02
N LEU A 28 -17.08 -21.49 -28.32
CA LEU A 28 -16.81 -20.27 -29.07
C LEU A 28 -17.70 -19.12 -28.57
N GLU A 29 -18.99 -19.38 -28.35
CA GLU A 29 -19.92 -18.39 -27.82
C GLU A 29 -19.50 -17.92 -26.43
N ARG A 30 -19.10 -18.83 -25.53
CA ARG A 30 -18.57 -18.48 -24.21
C ARG A 30 -17.34 -17.59 -24.32
N LEU A 31 -16.42 -17.91 -25.24
CA LEU A 31 -15.22 -17.12 -25.46
C LEU A 31 -15.56 -15.71 -25.95
N GLU A 32 -16.41 -15.59 -26.97
CA GLU A 32 -16.85 -14.29 -27.52
C GLU A 32 -17.54 -13.42 -26.46
N LEU A 33 -18.41 -14.01 -25.64
CA LEU A 33 -19.05 -13.32 -24.53
C LEU A 33 -18.03 -12.83 -23.49
N SER A 34 -17.04 -13.68 -23.14
CA SER A 34 -15.99 -13.32 -22.19
C SER A 34 -15.09 -12.19 -22.71
N GLU A 35 -14.74 -12.22 -23.99
CA GLU A 35 -13.98 -11.16 -24.64
C GLU A 35 -14.77 -9.85 -24.65
N HIS A 36 -16.04 -9.90 -25.04
CA HIS A 36 -16.90 -8.72 -25.04
C HIS A 36 -17.05 -8.12 -23.63
N LEU A 37 -17.26 -8.95 -22.60
CA LEU A 37 -17.31 -8.51 -21.21
C LEU A 37 -15.98 -7.92 -20.73
N SER A 38 -14.84 -8.30 -21.30
CA SER A 38 -13.56 -7.65 -20.96
C SER A 38 -13.39 -6.26 -21.60
N PHE A 39 -14.15 -5.96 -22.66
CA PHE A 39 -13.98 -4.76 -23.47
C PHE A 39 -15.10 -3.73 -23.26
N CYS A 40 -16.33 -4.17 -22.98
CA CYS A 40 -17.51 -3.31 -22.93
C CYS A 40 -18.01 -3.09 -21.50
N ASP A 41 -17.66 -1.93 -20.91
CA ASP A 41 -18.06 -1.54 -19.55
C ASP A 41 -19.59 -1.53 -19.36
N ALA A 42 -20.36 -1.12 -20.37
CA ALA A 42 -21.83 -1.10 -20.27
C ALA A 42 -22.44 -2.51 -20.13
N CYS A 43 -21.84 -3.52 -20.78
CA CYS A 43 -22.25 -4.91 -20.63
C CYS A 43 -21.83 -5.48 -19.27
N ILE A 44 -20.66 -5.09 -18.74
CA ILE A 44 -20.21 -5.45 -17.38
C ILE A 44 -21.17 -4.87 -16.33
N GLU A 45 -21.56 -3.61 -16.45
CA GLU A 45 -22.48 -2.98 -15.50
C GLU A 45 -23.83 -3.71 -15.47
N ARG A 46 -24.39 -4.02 -16.64
CA ARG A 46 -25.63 -4.82 -16.73
C ARG A 46 -25.46 -6.22 -16.15
N TYR A 47 -24.37 -6.92 -16.50
CA TYR A 47 -24.07 -8.25 -15.97
C TYR A 47 -23.95 -8.25 -14.44
N THR A 48 -23.18 -7.32 -13.87
CA THR A 48 -23.00 -7.19 -12.43
C THR A 48 -24.27 -6.77 -11.70
N SER A 49 -25.12 -5.94 -12.32
CA SER A 49 -26.42 -5.59 -11.77
C SER A 49 -27.34 -6.81 -11.65
N MET A 50 -27.37 -7.69 -12.66
CA MET A 50 -28.14 -8.93 -12.62
C MET A 50 -27.58 -9.94 -11.59
N LEU A 51 -26.27 -9.95 -11.38
CA LEU A 51 -25.62 -10.80 -10.36
C LEU A 51 -25.84 -10.27 -8.94
N SER A 52 -26.11 -8.97 -8.77
CA SER A 52 -26.27 -8.35 -7.46
C SER A 52 -27.59 -8.70 -6.77
N ASP A 53 -28.58 -9.19 -7.53
CA ASP A 53 -29.86 -9.65 -6.99
C ASP A 53 -29.75 -11.02 -6.30
N ASP A 54 -28.64 -11.74 -6.46
CA ASP A 54 -28.42 -13.00 -5.77
C ASP A 54 -28.09 -12.79 -4.28
N LEU A 55 -28.72 -13.61 -3.43
CA LEU A 55 -28.50 -13.62 -1.99
C LEU A 55 -27.04 -13.97 -1.69
N LEU A 56 -26.23 -12.95 -1.42
CA LEU A 56 -24.86 -13.12 -0.95
C LEU A 56 -24.86 -13.97 0.32
N ILE A 57 -24.33 -15.18 0.22
CA ILE A 57 -24.14 -16.05 1.37
C ILE A 57 -23.17 -15.35 2.32
N LEU A 58 -23.67 -14.92 3.48
CA LEU A 58 -22.82 -14.33 4.50
C LEU A 58 -21.84 -15.41 4.98
N PRO A 59 -20.53 -15.13 5.02
CA PRO A 59 -19.57 -16.09 5.54
C PRO A 59 -19.91 -16.41 7.00
N THR A 60 -19.69 -17.67 7.40
CA THR A 60 -19.93 -18.17 8.77
C THR A 60 -19.21 -17.32 9.83
N GLU A 61 -18.07 -16.74 9.47
CA GLU A 61 -17.29 -15.83 10.33
C GLU A 61 -16.99 -14.51 9.60
N PRO A 62 -16.99 -13.37 10.32
CA PRO A 62 -16.66 -12.09 9.72
C PRO A 62 -15.17 -12.04 9.30
N ILE A 63 -14.91 -12.08 7.99
CA ILE A 63 -13.56 -12.03 7.39
C ILE A 63 -13.00 -10.58 7.35
N ALA A 64 -13.90 -9.59 7.37
CA ALA A 64 -13.59 -8.16 7.31
C ALA A 64 -12.51 -7.68 8.31
N PRO A 65 -12.55 -8.02 9.62
CA PRO A 65 -11.52 -7.59 10.57
C PRO A 65 -10.11 -8.07 10.17
N THR A 66 -9.99 -9.32 9.74
CA THR A 66 -8.70 -9.94 9.35
C THR A 66 -8.13 -9.27 8.10
N ILE A 67 -8.95 -9.04 7.08
CA ILE A 67 -8.51 -8.35 5.86
C ILE A 67 -8.14 -6.90 6.16
N ARG A 68 -8.95 -6.20 6.98
CA ARG A 68 -8.69 -4.80 7.32
C ARG A 68 -7.40 -4.63 8.11
N ALA A 69 -7.08 -5.57 9.01
CA ALA A 69 -5.78 -5.62 9.69
C ALA A 69 -4.63 -5.77 8.69
N ARG A 70 -4.71 -6.77 7.79
CA ARG A 70 -3.67 -7.00 6.76
C ARG A 70 -3.51 -5.81 5.80
N LEU A 71 -4.60 -5.15 5.43
CA LEU A 71 -4.55 -3.96 4.57
C LEU A 71 -3.90 -2.80 5.29
N ARG A 72 -4.24 -2.57 6.56
CA ARG A 72 -3.61 -1.53 7.39
C ARG A 72 -2.11 -1.76 7.54
N ASP A 73 -1.66 -3.01 7.68
CA ASP A 73 -0.24 -3.33 7.73
C ASP A 73 0.50 -3.01 6.44
N ARG A 74 -0.10 -3.38 5.30
CA ARG A 74 0.46 -3.05 3.98
C ARG A 74 0.52 -1.54 3.76
N ALA A 75 -0.54 -0.83 4.10
CA ALA A 75 -0.57 0.63 4.02
C ALA A 75 0.51 1.27 4.91
N ARG A 76 0.63 0.83 6.17
CA ARG A 76 1.68 1.29 7.10
C ARG A 76 3.08 1.12 6.50
N LYS A 77 3.39 -0.03 5.91
CA LYS A 77 4.70 -0.29 5.28
C LYS A 77 4.98 0.66 4.12
N ILE A 78 4.00 0.90 3.25
CA ILE A 78 4.14 1.81 2.10
C ILE A 78 4.34 3.25 2.57
N PHE A 79 3.56 3.70 3.56
CA PHE A 79 3.71 5.04 4.12
C PHE A 79 5.07 5.22 4.80
N LEU A 80 5.48 4.30 5.68
CA LEU A 80 6.77 4.38 6.35
C LEU A 80 7.92 4.44 5.36
N ASN A 81 7.94 3.59 4.33
CA ASN A 81 9.01 3.60 3.32
C ASN A 81 9.12 4.93 2.54
N ARG A 82 7.99 5.60 2.29
CA ARG A 82 8.00 6.89 1.59
C ARG A 82 8.47 8.03 2.50
N TYR A 83 8.06 8.01 3.77
CA TYR A 83 8.43 9.05 4.72
C TYR A 83 9.84 8.88 5.28
N THR A 84 10.40 7.67 5.34
CA THR A 84 11.80 7.45 5.76
C THR A 84 12.78 8.14 4.82
N THR A 85 12.59 8.00 3.50
CA THR A 85 13.43 8.67 2.51
C THR A 85 13.32 10.20 2.61
N ALA A 86 12.09 10.72 2.76
CA ALA A 86 11.86 12.16 2.91
C ALA A 86 12.48 12.71 4.21
N ALA A 87 12.34 11.99 5.33
CA ALA A 87 12.93 12.36 6.61
C ALA A 87 14.46 12.34 6.55
N ALA A 88 15.06 11.31 5.95
CA ALA A 88 16.51 11.25 5.76
C ALA A 88 17.02 12.44 4.93
N ALA A 89 16.35 12.79 3.83
CA ALA A 89 16.70 13.95 3.01
C ALA A 89 16.58 15.27 3.79
N ALA A 90 15.52 15.45 4.58
CA ALA A 90 15.37 16.61 5.46
C ALA A 90 16.49 16.70 6.51
N CYS A 91 16.85 15.59 7.15
CA CYS A 91 17.98 15.54 8.07
C CYS A 91 19.29 15.95 7.38
N PHE A 92 19.58 15.42 6.19
CA PHE A 92 20.76 15.82 5.43
C PHE A 92 20.74 17.29 5.03
N ALA A 93 19.59 17.82 4.61
CA ALA A 93 19.45 19.23 4.27
C ALA A 93 19.74 20.13 5.49
N VAL A 94 19.20 19.79 6.66
CA VAL A 94 19.49 20.50 7.91
C VAL A 94 20.97 20.38 8.27
N LEU A 95 21.57 19.20 8.12
CA LEU A 95 23.02 19.02 8.36
C LEU A 95 23.84 19.89 7.42
N PHE A 96 23.60 19.84 6.11
CA PHE A 96 24.33 20.65 5.13
C PHE A 96 24.15 22.16 5.34
N TRP A 97 22.95 22.58 5.77
CA TRP A 97 22.69 23.96 6.13
C TRP A 97 23.52 24.41 7.33
N ASN A 98 23.57 23.61 8.39
CA ASN A 98 24.37 23.91 9.58
C ASN A 98 25.88 23.82 9.33
N LEU A 99 26.30 22.98 8.38
CA LEU A 99 27.71 22.81 8.00
C LEU A 99 28.22 23.83 6.98
N GLY A 100 27.34 24.67 6.42
CA GLY A 100 27.74 25.66 5.41
C GLY A 100 28.20 25.04 4.08
N VAL A 101 27.80 23.80 3.77
CA VAL A 101 28.17 23.06 2.55
C VAL A 101 27.71 23.78 1.26
N PHE A 102 26.73 24.68 1.35
CA PHE A 102 26.25 25.45 0.20
C PHE A 102 27.10 26.70 -0.13
N ASP A 103 28.13 27.03 0.66
CA ASP A 103 29.08 28.12 0.40
C ASP A 103 30.38 27.62 -0.29
N PHE A 104 30.35 26.42 -0.87
CA PHE A 104 31.52 25.85 -1.55
C PHE A 104 31.77 26.53 -2.91
N GLN A 105 32.68 27.53 -2.91
CA GLN A 105 33.56 27.74 -4.06
C GLN A 105 34.40 26.46 -4.24
N ILE A 106 34.29 25.82 -5.41
CA ILE A 106 35.00 24.58 -5.74
C ILE A 106 36.52 24.85 -5.64
N THR A 107 37.13 24.50 -4.53
CA THR A 107 38.58 24.49 -4.32
C THR A 107 38.89 23.42 -3.29
N ASP A 108 39.26 22.22 -3.75
CA ASP A 108 40.12 21.17 -3.16
C ASP A 108 40.20 20.93 -1.64
N LYS A 109 39.28 21.45 -0.81
CA LYS A 109 39.29 21.38 0.66
C LYS A 109 38.26 20.43 1.27
N ASN A 110 37.71 19.53 0.45
CA ASN A 110 36.73 18.50 0.86
C ASN A 110 37.18 17.70 2.10
N TRP A 111 38.46 17.30 2.17
CA TRP A 111 38.98 16.48 3.28
C TRP A 111 39.04 17.23 4.63
N GLN A 112 39.27 18.55 4.62
CA GLN A 112 39.37 19.35 5.86
C GLN A 112 37.98 19.68 6.44
N THR A 113 36.96 19.77 5.60
CA THR A 113 35.56 19.95 6.05
C THR A 113 34.97 18.73 6.76
N PHE A 114 35.43 17.52 6.45
CA PHE A 114 35.01 16.31 7.15
C PHE A 114 35.61 16.22 8.57
N GLU A 115 36.84 16.71 8.77
CA GLU A 115 37.47 16.79 10.10
C GLU A 115 36.94 17.95 10.97
N ALA A 116 36.48 19.05 10.35
CA ALA A 116 35.74 20.08 11.07
C ALA A 116 34.40 19.55 11.62
N PHE A 117 33.78 18.56 10.95
CA PHE A 117 32.59 17.88 11.45
C PHE A 117 32.87 17.01 12.68
N SER A 118 33.97 16.25 12.67
CA SER A 118 34.35 15.38 13.80
C SER A 118 34.75 16.17 15.05
N SER A 119 35.25 17.39 14.89
CA SER A 119 35.59 18.30 15.99
C SER A 119 34.39 19.12 16.49
N SER A 120 33.42 19.46 15.62
CA SER A 120 32.16 20.12 16.03
C SER A 120 31.16 19.18 16.72
N THR A 121 31.33 17.86 16.61
CA THR A 121 30.63 16.87 17.46
C THR A 121 30.88 17.07 18.97
N VAL A 122 31.99 17.70 19.37
CA VAL A 122 32.35 17.88 20.78
C VAL A 122 31.61 19.07 21.43
N LEU A 123 31.19 20.08 20.65
CA LEU A 123 30.46 21.27 21.14
C LEU A 123 28.93 21.09 21.19
N PHE A 124 28.38 20.04 20.59
CA PHE A 124 26.97 19.66 20.75
C PHE A 124 26.71 18.93 22.10
N SER A 125 27.77 18.40 22.72
CA SER A 125 27.78 17.51 23.90
C SER A 125 26.94 17.98 25.10
N GLU A 126 26.84 19.29 25.35
CA GLU A 126 26.14 19.81 26.53
C GLU A 126 24.61 19.91 26.35
N ARG A 127 24.12 19.98 25.10
CA ARG A 127 22.66 19.95 24.79
C ARG A 127 22.13 18.56 24.45
N THR A 128 22.96 17.59 24.07
CA THR A 128 22.49 16.28 23.59
C THR A 128 22.04 15.31 24.69
N THR A 129 22.56 15.41 25.92
CA THR A 129 22.28 14.42 26.97
C THR A 129 20.80 14.36 27.36
N ARG A 130 20.14 15.52 27.52
CA ARG A 130 18.70 15.58 27.84
C ARG A 130 17.77 15.16 26.69
N PHE A 131 18.21 15.36 25.45
CA PHE A 131 17.44 14.93 24.27
C PHE A 131 17.60 13.43 23.99
N THR A 132 18.78 12.85 24.23
CA THR A 132 19.06 11.41 24.04
C THR A 132 18.21 10.53 24.95
N ASP A 133 18.02 10.91 26.22
CA ASP A 133 17.25 10.10 27.17
C ASP A 133 15.76 10.05 26.81
N GLY A 134 15.19 11.18 26.35
CA GLY A 134 13.80 11.24 25.88
C GLY A 134 13.56 10.49 24.56
N ILE A 135 14.52 10.55 23.62
CA ILE A 135 14.40 9.88 22.32
C ILE A 135 14.60 8.37 22.46
N SER A 136 15.57 7.92 23.27
CA SER A 136 15.81 6.48 23.48
C SER A 136 14.63 5.78 24.15
N ALA A 137 13.99 6.42 25.14
CA ALA A 137 12.78 5.89 25.79
C ALA A 137 11.60 5.79 24.81
N ALA A 138 11.38 6.82 24.01
CA ALA A 138 10.32 6.83 22.99
C ALA A 138 10.55 5.78 21.90
N LEU A 139 11.81 5.61 21.45
CA LEU A 139 12.17 4.60 20.46
C LEU A 139 12.04 3.18 21.01
N ASN A 140 12.46 2.93 22.25
CA ASN A 140 12.29 1.62 22.87
C ASN A 140 10.81 1.27 22.99
N GLN A 141 9.97 2.19 23.46
CA GLN A 141 8.51 1.99 23.54
C GLN A 141 7.90 1.70 22.16
N TRP A 142 8.34 2.42 21.13
CA TRP A 142 7.92 2.19 19.76
C TRP A 142 8.32 0.79 19.27
N ILE A 143 9.58 0.37 19.43
CA ILE A 143 10.06 -0.96 19.02
C ILE A 143 9.26 -2.08 19.70
N TYR A 144 8.97 -1.96 21.00
CA TYR A 144 8.16 -2.95 21.72
C TYR A 144 6.71 -3.00 21.19
N SER A 145 6.12 -1.85 20.85
CA SER A 145 4.78 -1.81 20.23
C SER A 145 4.73 -2.53 18.87
N PHE A 146 5.83 -2.56 18.12
CA PHE A 146 5.91 -3.29 16.85
C PHE A 146 6.18 -4.79 17.03
N ASN A 147 6.93 -5.19 18.04
CA ASN A 147 7.22 -6.60 18.30
C ASN A 147 6.04 -7.35 18.97
N PHE A 148 5.05 -6.64 19.52
CA PHE A 148 3.97 -7.24 20.29
C PHE A 148 2.85 -7.90 19.43
N GLU A 149 2.74 -7.60 18.13
CA GLU A 149 1.64 -8.14 17.29
C GLU A 149 1.97 -9.46 16.56
N ARG A 150 3.13 -10.10 16.83
CA ARG A 150 3.53 -11.39 16.21
C ARG A 150 3.54 -12.59 17.18
N GLY A 151 3.16 -12.40 18.45
CA GLY A 151 3.38 -13.39 19.50
C GLY A 151 2.17 -13.79 20.35
N SER A 152 0.94 -13.47 19.98
CA SER A 152 -0.26 -13.90 20.74
C SER A 152 -1.13 -14.84 19.91
N ASN A 153 -0.73 -16.10 19.82
CA ASN A 153 -1.62 -17.24 19.59
C ASN A 153 -0.84 -18.52 19.92
N HIS A 154 -0.51 -18.72 21.18
CA HIS A 154 -0.32 -20.06 21.72
C HIS A 154 -0.51 -20.01 23.24
N GLU A 155 -1.25 -21.01 23.73
CA GLU A 155 -1.49 -21.38 25.13
C GLU A 155 -2.69 -20.69 25.82
N GLU A 156 -3.82 -21.39 25.85
CA GLU A 156 -4.24 -22.11 27.06
C GLU A 156 -5.12 -23.31 26.65
N LYS A 157 -4.76 -24.49 27.15
CA LYS A 157 -5.53 -25.75 27.09
C LYS A 157 -5.68 -26.22 28.53
#